data_AF-A0A2J5PU34-F1
#
_entry.id   AF-A0A2J5PU34-F1
#
_cell.length_a   1.000
_cell.length_b   1.000
_cell.length_c   1.000
_cell.angle_alpha   90.00
_cell.angle_beta   90.00
_cell.angle_gamma   90.00
#
_symmetry.space_group_name_H-M   'P 1'
#
loop_
_entity.id
_entity.type
_entity.pdbx_description
1 polymer ?
#
loop_
_entity_poly.entity_id
_entity_poly.type
_entity_poly.pdbx_seq_one_letter_code
_entity_poly.pdbx_strand_id
1 'polypeptide(L)'
;MTTNSYLEYFLTLLGWVINNGLWNVLLSTGLFVLPLAFKVVGIWLRVREEGEDEGNKGMLSLPRIENALYAGFLVMIACCVPLINVSLSTMQYDTTRAKSCGVWTPKAPDESGYAGVVTSLNDQTAAAPVW
;
A
#
# COMPACT_ATOMS: atom_id res chain seq x y z
N MET A 1 -10.77 6.64 -8.74
CA MET A 1 -10.81 5.34 -9.45
C MET A 1 -12.24 5.07 -9.86
N THR A 2 -12.47 4.65 -11.10
CA THR A 2 -13.78 4.22 -11.60
C THR A 2 -13.80 2.70 -11.73
N THR A 3 -14.78 2.03 -11.14
CA THR A 3 -14.94 0.57 -11.25
C THR A 3 -16.03 0.25 -12.24
N ASN A 4 -15.84 -0.77 -13.06
CA ASN A 4 -16.79 -1.12 -14.11
C ASN A 4 -17.76 -2.24 -13.71
N SER A 5 -17.46 -2.96 -12.63
CA SER A 5 -18.23 -4.09 -12.13
C SER A 5 -18.40 -4.02 -10.62
N TYR A 6 -19.52 -4.53 -10.08
CA TYR A 6 -19.74 -4.62 -8.63
C TYR A 6 -18.69 -5.48 -7.95
N LEU A 7 -18.29 -6.58 -8.59
CA LEU A 7 -17.28 -7.47 -8.03
C LEU A 7 -15.92 -6.78 -7.91
N GLU A 8 -15.56 -5.95 -8.90
CA GLU A 8 -14.36 -5.12 -8.86
C GLU A 8 -14.42 -4.13 -7.69
N TYR A 9 -15.57 -3.47 -7.50
CA TYR A 9 -15.81 -2.54 -6.40
C TYR A 9 -15.63 -3.16 -5.00
N PHE A 10 -16.19 -4.34 -4.77
CA PHE A 10 -16.04 -5.03 -3.48
C PHE A 10 -14.62 -5.56 -3.27
N LEU A 11 -14.00 -6.11 -4.32
CA LEU A 11 -12.65 -6.68 -4.22
C LEU A 11 -11.58 -5.61 -4.01
N THR A 12 -11.71 -4.43 -4.63
CA THR A 12 -10.76 -3.32 -4.41
C THR A 12 -10.85 -2.83 -2.96
N LEU A 13 -12.06 -2.62 -2.44
CA LEU A 13 -12.28 -2.22 -1.05
C LEU A 13 -11.71 -3.27 -0.08
N LEU A 14 -12.06 -4.54 -0.28
CA LEU A 14 -11.56 -5.64 0.54
C LEU A 14 -10.04 -5.72 0.52
N GLY A 15 -9.42 -5.56 -0.65
CA GLY A 15 -7.96 -5.56 -0.79
C GLY A 15 -7.30 -4.48 0.07
N TRP A 16 -7.92 -3.31 0.18
CA TRP A 16 -7.38 -2.20 0.96
C TRP A 16 -7.61 -2.37 2.46
N VAL A 17 -8.73 -2.95 2.88
CA VAL A 17 -8.94 -3.35 4.30
C VAL A 17 -7.90 -4.39 4.72
N ILE A 18 -7.64 -5.39 3.87
CA ILE A 18 -6.61 -6.40 4.12
C ILE A 18 -5.22 -5.75 4.20
N ASN A 19 -4.90 -4.82 3.29
CA ASN A 19 -3.64 -4.08 3.30
C ASN A 19 -3.46 -3.29 4.62
N ASN A 20 -4.50 -2.61 5.09
CA ASN A 20 -4.49 -1.92 6.38
C ASN A 20 -4.23 -2.89 7.55
N GLY A 21 -4.90 -4.04 7.55
CA GLY A 21 -4.70 -5.08 8.56
C GLY A 21 -3.26 -5.59 8.57
N LEU A 22 -2.71 -5.93 7.40
CA LEU A 22 -1.31 -6.35 7.23
C LEU A 22 -0.33 -5.29 7.71
N TRP A 23 -0.54 -4.03 7.33
CA TRP A 23 0.32 -2.92 7.76
C TRP A 23 0.29 -2.73 9.28
N ASN A 24 -0.88 -2.82 9.92
CA ASN A 24 -1.01 -2.75 11.38
C ASN A 24 -0.26 -3.89 12.08
N VAL A 25 -0.31 -5.12 11.56
CA VAL A 25 0.48 -6.24 12.10
C VAL A 25 1.98 -5.96 11.95
N LEU A 26 2.42 -5.49 10.78
CA LEU A 26 3.83 -5.15 10.53
C LEU A 26 4.34 -4.05 11.48
N LEU A 27 3.52 -3.03 11.76
CA LEU A 27 3.83 -1.98 12.74
C LEU A 27 3.88 -2.53 14.17
N SER A 28 2.85 -3.27 14.59
CA SER A 28 2.75 -3.80 15.97
C SER A 28 3.87 -4.79 16.30
N THR A 29 4.35 -5.53 15.30
CA THR A 29 5.43 -6.52 15.47
C THR A 29 6.81 -5.93 15.19
N GLY A 30 6.89 -4.75 14.56
CA GLY A 30 8.15 -4.17 14.07
C GLY A 30 8.76 -4.91 12.88
N LEU A 31 8.05 -5.88 12.27
CA LEU A 31 8.55 -6.68 11.15
C LEU A 31 8.95 -5.83 9.93
N PHE A 32 8.37 -4.63 9.77
CA PHE A 32 8.73 -3.71 8.69
C PHE A 32 10.20 -3.27 8.73
N VAL A 33 10.86 -3.35 9.90
CA VAL A 33 12.27 -2.96 10.07
C VAL A 33 13.23 -4.02 9.54
N LEU A 34 12.82 -5.30 9.49
CA LEU A 34 13.68 -6.41 9.05
C LEU A 34 14.34 -6.18 7.68
N PRO A 35 13.64 -5.83 6.59
CA PRO A 35 14.28 -5.61 5.29
C PRO A 35 15.33 -4.49 5.33
N LEU A 36 15.10 -3.43 6.12
CA LEU A 36 16.08 -2.36 6.31
C LEU A 36 17.31 -2.87 7.07
N ALA A 37 17.10 -3.63 8.15
CA ALA A 37 18.18 -4.21 8.93
C ALA A 37 19.07 -5.15 8.09
N PHE A 38 18.46 -6.02 7.28
CA PHE A 38 19.21 -6.88 6.36
C PHE A 38 20.02 -6.07 5.34
N LYS A 39 19.49 -4.95 4.82
CA LYS A 39 20.23 -4.07 3.92
C LYS A 39 21.41 -3.39 4.61
N VAL A 40 21.22 -2.88 5.82
CA VAL A 40 22.31 -2.25 6.59
C VAL A 40 23.42 -3.25 6.89
N VAL A 41 23.07 -4.44 7.38
CA VAL A 41 24.05 -5.51 7.65
C VAL A 41 24.77 -5.93 6.36
N GLY A 42 24.06 -6.03 5.24
CA GLY A 42 24.67 -6.35 3.95
C GLY A 42 25.69 -5.31 3.48
N ILE A 43 25.41 -4.02 3.67
CA ILE A 43 26.38 -2.95 3.36
C ILE A 43 27.55 -3.01 4.32
N TRP A 44 27.30 -3.24 5.61
CA TRP A 44 28.34 -3.34 6.63
C TRP A 44 29.31 -4.50 6.35
N LEU A 45 28.81 -5.68 5.96
CA LEU A 45 29.64 -6.82 5.58
C LEU A 45 30.48 -6.51 4.33
N ARG A 46 29.88 -5.89 3.29
CA ARG A 46 30.61 -5.50 2.08
C ARG A 46 31.78 -4.56 2.37
N VAL A 47 31.57 -3.54 3.20
CA VAL A 47 32.63 -2.59 3.57
C VAL A 47 33.75 -3.25 4.39
N ARG A 48 33.44 -4.34 5.11
CA ARG A 48 34.48 -5.15 5.77
C ARG A 48 35.30 -5.99 4.81
N GLU A 49 34.70 -6.46 3.72
CA GLU A 49 35.38 -7.23 2.66
C GLU A 49 36.25 -6.34 1.75
N GLU A 50 35.95 -5.04 1.66
CA GLU A 50 36.75 -4.06 0.92
C GLU A 50 38.18 -3.95 1.50
N GLY A 51 39.19 -3.91 0.61
CA GLY A 51 40.62 -3.87 0.97
C GLY A 51 41.05 -2.53 1.59
N GLU A 52 42.31 -2.43 2.03
CA GLU A 52 42.88 -1.18 2.57
C GLU A 52 42.97 -0.04 1.54
N ASP A 53 42.75 -0.36 0.27
CA ASP A 53 42.87 0.56 -0.88
C ASP A 53 41.71 1.57 -0.99
N GLU A 54 40.59 1.37 -0.27
CA GLU A 54 39.44 2.31 -0.27
C GLU A 54 39.55 3.44 0.78
N GLY A 55 40.61 3.48 1.60
CA GLY A 55 40.80 4.52 2.61
C GLY A 55 39.88 4.36 3.83
N ASN A 56 39.35 5.47 4.38
CA ASN A 56 38.57 5.44 5.62
C ASN A 56 37.19 4.77 5.44
N LYS A 57 37.14 3.46 5.71
CA LYS A 57 35.95 2.59 5.64
C LYS A 57 34.73 3.12 6.41
N GLY A 58 34.95 3.84 7.51
CA GLY A 58 33.87 4.45 8.29
C GLY A 58 33.19 5.60 7.56
N MET A 59 33.99 6.46 6.90
CA MET A 59 33.47 7.62 6.17
C MET A 59 32.76 7.21 4.87
N LEU A 60 33.13 6.06 4.29
CA LEU A 60 32.54 5.54 3.06
C LEU A 60 31.27 4.70 3.29
N SER A 61 31.17 4.00 4.41
CA SER A 61 29.98 3.20 4.76
C SER A 61 28.77 4.04 5.13
N LEU A 62 28.98 5.15 5.84
CA LEU A 62 27.93 6.08 6.26
C LEU A 62 27.02 6.55 5.10
N PRO A 63 27.53 7.18 4.03
CA PRO A 63 26.69 7.67 2.93
C PRO A 63 26.00 6.53 2.16
N ARG A 64 26.62 5.35 2.07
CA ARG A 64 26.01 4.17 1.43
C ARG A 64 24.81 3.66 2.23
N ILE A 65 24.94 3.58 3.56
CA ILE A 65 23.85 3.20 4.47
C ILE A 65 22.75 4.26 4.44
N GLU A 66 23.11 5.54 4.51
CA GLU A 66 22.17 6.66 4.50
C GLU A 66 21.33 6.67 3.23
N ASN A 67 21.95 6.58 2.05
CA ASN A 67 21.22 6.51 0.78
C ASN A 67 20.31 5.27 0.69
N ALA A 68 20.79 4.12 1.16
CA ALA A 68 19.98 2.89 1.17
C ALA A 68 18.76 3.01 2.09
N LEU A 69 18.90 3.67 3.24
CA LEU A 69 17.79 3.93 4.15
C LEU A 69 16.80 4.93 3.54
N TYR A 70 17.26 6.04 2.97
CA TYR A 70 16.38 7.02 2.32
C TYR A 70 15.58 6.41 1.18
N ALA A 71 16.24 5.65 0.29
CA ALA A 71 15.54 4.95 -0.77
C ALA A 71 14.54 3.91 -0.22
N GLY A 72 14.92 3.16 0.82
CA GLY A 72 14.06 2.19 1.47
C GLY A 72 12.80 2.82 2.09
N PHE A 73 12.96 3.93 2.82
CA PHE A 73 11.84 4.67 3.40
C PHE A 73 10.92 5.26 2.33
N LEU A 74 11.47 5.81 1.24
CA LEU A 74 10.68 6.33 0.14
C LEU A 74 9.79 5.24 -0.46
N VAL A 75 10.36 4.06 -0.75
CA VAL A 75 9.60 2.92 -1.29
C VAL A 75 8.51 2.47 -0.31
N MET A 76 8.80 2.41 1.00
CA MET A 76 7.78 2.05 1.99
C MET A 76 6.64 3.06 2.04
N ILE A 77 6.94 4.35 2.06
CA ILE A 77 5.93 5.42 2.09
C ILE A 77 5.07 5.38 0.83
N ALA A 78 5.69 5.19 -0.33
CA ALA A 78 4.97 5.12 -1.60
C ALA A 78 4.06 3.88 -1.68
N CYS A 79 4.59 2.69 -1.36
CA CYS A 79 3.94 1.42 -1.70
C CYS A 79 3.19 0.75 -0.55
N CYS A 80 3.62 0.95 0.70
CA CYS A 80 3.20 0.12 1.83
C CYS A 80 2.39 0.88 2.88
N VAL A 81 2.69 2.18 3.09
CA VAL A 81 2.01 2.96 4.13
C VAL A 81 0.63 3.41 3.62
N PRO A 82 -0.47 3.00 4.28
CA PRO A 82 -1.81 3.45 3.91
C PRO A 82 -2.06 4.87 4.44
N LEU A 83 -1.72 5.88 3.63
CA LEU A 83 -1.79 7.30 4.00
C LEU A 83 -3.11 7.96 3.61
N ILE A 84 -3.77 7.49 2.55
CA ILE A 84 -4.94 8.14 1.98
C ILE A 84 -6.18 7.43 2.49
N ASN A 85 -6.91 8.02 3.44
CA ASN A 85 -8.19 7.47 3.86
C ASN A 85 -9.18 7.51 2.68
N VAL A 86 -9.68 6.34 2.26
CA VAL A 86 -10.64 6.25 1.17
C VAL A 86 -11.99 5.85 1.72
N SER A 87 -12.86 6.86 1.77
CA SER A 87 -14.29 6.67 2.00
C SER A 87 -14.96 6.31 0.68
N LEU A 88 -15.90 5.36 0.71
CA LEU A 88 -16.58 4.86 -0.48
C LEU A 88 -17.41 5.91 -1.25
N SER A 89 -17.64 7.09 -0.67
CA SER A 89 -18.15 8.28 -1.37
C SER A 89 -17.21 8.80 -2.49
N THR A 90 -15.95 8.34 -2.52
CA THR A 90 -14.95 8.72 -3.52
C THR A 90 -14.77 7.70 -4.65
N MET A 91 -15.31 6.48 -4.51
CA MET A 91 -15.31 5.47 -5.58
C MET A 91 -16.60 5.58 -6.38
N GLN A 92 -16.51 6.17 -7.59
CA GLN A 92 -17.64 6.33 -8.49
C GLN A 92 -17.83 5.08 -9.35
N TYR A 93 -19.02 4.49 -9.32
CA TYR A 93 -19.43 3.42 -10.23
C TYR A 93 -19.88 4.02 -11.56
N ASP A 94 -19.19 3.69 -12.65
CA ASP A 94 -19.54 4.20 -13.98
C ASP A 94 -20.70 3.38 -14.59
N THR A 95 -21.90 3.95 -14.52
CA THR A 95 -23.12 3.33 -15.07
C THR A 95 -23.22 3.44 -16.59
N THR A 96 -22.35 4.20 -17.26
CA THR A 96 -22.45 4.52 -18.69
C THR A 96 -22.30 3.27 -19.56
N ARG A 97 -21.39 2.35 -19.18
CA ARG A 97 -21.22 1.04 -19.85
C ARG A 97 -22.34 0.06 -19.55
N ALA A 98 -22.95 0.12 -18.37
CA ALA A 98 -24.07 -0.77 -18.04
C ALA A 98 -25.34 -0.41 -18.85
N LYS A 99 -25.50 0.87 -19.23
CA LYS A 99 -26.61 1.35 -20.06
C LYS A 99 -26.59 0.83 -21.50
N SER A 100 -25.42 0.48 -22.06
CA SER A 100 -25.34 -0.05 -23.43
C SER A 100 -25.85 -1.48 -23.57
N CYS A 101 -26.01 -2.22 -22.47
CA CYS A 101 -26.38 -3.64 -22.50
C CYS A 101 -27.90 -3.90 -22.52
N GLY A 102 -28.75 -2.86 -22.52
CA GLY A 102 -30.19 -2.93 -22.82
C GLY A 102 -31.09 -3.69 -21.83
N VAL A 103 -30.52 -4.42 -20.87
CA VAL A 103 -31.24 -5.21 -19.86
C VAL A 103 -30.63 -4.92 -18.48
N TRP A 104 -31.50 -4.68 -17.49
CA TRP A 104 -31.16 -4.46 -16.07
C TRP A 104 -29.92 -3.60 -15.84
N THR A 105 -30.08 -2.27 -15.97
CA THR A 105 -29.06 -1.34 -15.49
C THR A 105 -28.97 -1.44 -13.96
N PRO A 106 -27.84 -1.89 -13.42
CA PRO A 106 -27.72 -2.08 -11.99
C PRO A 106 -27.59 -0.71 -11.32
N LYS A 107 -28.39 -0.49 -10.26
CA LYS A 107 -28.45 0.78 -9.53
C LYS A 107 -27.12 1.08 -8.84
N ALA A 108 -26.79 2.35 -8.64
CA ALA A 108 -25.60 2.74 -7.91
C ALA A 108 -25.51 1.96 -6.55
N PRO A 109 -24.31 1.54 -6.10
CA PRO A 109 -24.16 0.62 -4.98
C PRO A 109 -24.89 1.04 -3.69
N ASP A 110 -24.98 2.36 -3.46
CA ASP A 110 -25.72 3.05 -2.39
C ASP A 110 -27.25 2.93 -2.49
N GLU A 111 -27.80 2.80 -3.70
CA GLU A 111 -29.24 2.60 -3.96
C GLU A 111 -29.61 1.12 -4.20
N SER A 112 -28.66 0.20 -3.99
CA SER A 112 -28.84 -1.24 -4.16
C SER A 112 -29.16 -1.93 -2.82
N GLY A 113 -29.60 -3.20 -2.88
CA GLY A 113 -29.78 -4.03 -1.66
C GLY A 113 -28.50 -4.25 -0.84
N TYR A 114 -27.35 -3.83 -1.36
CA TYR A 114 -26.05 -3.88 -0.69
C TYR A 114 -25.68 -2.57 0.03
N ALA A 115 -26.60 -1.59 0.11
CA ALA A 115 -26.39 -0.30 0.78
C ALA A 115 -25.77 -0.40 2.20
N GLY A 116 -26.08 -1.46 2.96
CA GLY A 116 -25.55 -1.68 4.31
C GLY A 116 -24.10 -2.20 4.38
N VAL A 117 -23.51 -2.67 3.28
CA VAL A 117 -22.14 -3.22 3.21
C VAL A 117 -21.20 -2.41 2.32
N VAL A 118 -21.72 -1.34 1.69
CA VAL A 118 -20.98 -0.45 0.77
C VAL A 118 -20.46 0.82 1.45
N THR A 119 -20.37 0.88 2.77
CA THR A 119 -19.80 2.06 3.45
C THR A 119 -18.72 1.69 4.46
N SER A 120 -18.83 0.50 5.03
CA SER A 120 -17.84 -0.10 5.91
C SER A 120 -17.91 -1.62 5.76
N LEU A 121 -16.75 -2.29 5.68
CA LEU A 121 -16.70 -3.72 5.97
C LEU A 121 -16.43 -3.85 7.45
N ASN A 122 -17.45 -4.29 8.21
CA ASN A 122 -17.34 -4.49 9.66
C ASN A 122 -16.83 -3.24 10.41
N ASP A 123 -17.42 -2.07 10.12
CA ASP A 123 -17.07 -0.75 10.70
C ASP A 123 -15.62 -0.26 10.43
N GLN A 124 -14.89 -0.93 9.53
CA GLN A 124 -13.54 -0.52 9.15
C GLN A 124 -13.54 0.25 7.82
N THR A 125 -12.89 1.42 7.85
CA THR A 125 -12.58 2.22 6.65
C THR A 125 -11.20 1.86 6.12
N ALA A 126 -11.11 1.70 4.80
CA ALA A 126 -9.86 1.37 4.14
C ALA A 126 -9.03 2.63 3.87
N ALA A 127 -7.71 2.49 3.88
CA ALA A 127 -6.77 3.53 3.54
C ALA A 127 -5.85 3.02 2.44
N ALA A 128 -5.70 3.83 1.40
CA ALA A 128 -4.86 3.55 0.25
C ALA A 128 -3.41 3.91 0.57
N PRO A 129 -2.46 3.15 0.02
CA PRO A 129 -1.14 3.69 -0.27
C PRO A 129 -1.22 4.82 -1.32
N VAL A 130 -0.11 5.50 -1.57
CA VAL A 130 -0.09 6.68 -2.47
C VAL A 130 -0.33 6.30 -3.95
N TRP A 131 -0.23 5.01 -4.30
CA TRP A 131 -0.40 4.49 -5.66
C TRP A 131 -1.82 4.02 -6.00
#